data_AF-A0A8T7GLC5-F1
#
_entry.id   AF-A0A8T7GLC5-F1
#
_cell.length_a   1.000
_cell.length_b   1.000
_cell.length_c   1.000
_cell.angle_alpha   90.00
_cell.angle_beta   90.00
_cell.angle_gamma   90.00
#
_symmetry.space_group_name_H-M   'P 1'
#
loop_
_entity.id
_entity.type
_entity.pdbx_description
1 polymer ?
#
loop_
_entity_poly.entity_id
_entity_poly.type
_entity_poly.pdbx_seq_one_letter_code
_entity_poly.pdbx_strand_id
1 'polypeptide(L)'
;MRGVSPLVSAAILLAASIAIGYVIYNYASASAAAVAQKPQLLITASADYVGSTAYIELSIKNAGGAAANITRVTIDGTDVSSQLGLPRQLPPGQEIRKVITIDNLPPGQHIVIVTLSDGSQYKASFVS
;
A
#
# COMPACT_ATOMS: atom_id res chain seq x y z
N MET A 1 -39.85 -29.59 -34.44
CA MET A 1 -38.49 -29.22 -33.98
C MET A 1 -37.85 -30.48 -33.42
N ARG A 2 -36.99 -31.17 -34.19
CA ARG A 2 -36.29 -32.36 -33.68
C ARG A 2 -35.28 -31.87 -32.65
N GLY A 3 -35.59 -32.10 -31.39
CA GLY A 3 -34.76 -31.68 -30.26
C GLY A 3 -33.34 -32.15 -30.46
N VAL A 4 -32.39 -31.26 -30.22
CA VAL A 4 -30.96 -31.55 -30.23
C VAL A 4 -30.74 -32.82 -29.39
N SER A 5 -30.12 -33.86 -29.97
CA SER A 5 -29.89 -35.13 -29.28
C SER A 5 -29.25 -34.88 -27.91
N PRO A 6 -29.61 -35.61 -26.84
CA PRO A 6 -29.03 -35.45 -25.51
C PRO A 6 -27.49 -35.46 -25.52
N LEU A 7 -26.87 -36.20 -26.44
CA LEU A 7 -25.41 -36.23 -26.64
C LEU A 7 -24.84 -34.90 -27.15
N VAL A 8 -25.54 -34.22 -28.05
CA VAL A 8 -25.11 -32.92 -28.60
C VAL A 8 -25.28 -31.83 -27.54
N SER A 9 -26.36 -31.87 -26.76
CA SER A 9 -26.53 -30.96 -25.62
C SER A 9 -25.46 -31.19 -24.56
N ALA A 10 -25.14 -32.44 -24.23
CA ALA A 10 -24.06 -32.78 -23.30
C ALA A 10 -22.70 -32.29 -23.80
N ALA A 11 -22.38 -32.45 -25.09
CA ALA A 11 -21.14 -31.96 -25.69
C ALA A 11 -21.04 -30.42 -25.66
N ILE A 12 -22.13 -29.71 -25.97
CA ILE A 12 -22.18 -28.24 -25.92
C ILE A 12 -22.02 -27.76 -24.48
N LEU A 13 -22.71 -28.39 -23.51
CA LEU A 13 -22.58 -28.05 -22.09
C LEU A 13 -21.17 -28.28 -21.58
N LEU A 14 -20.53 -29.40 -21.94
CA LEU A 14 -19.14 -29.67 -21.58
C LEU A 14 -18.19 -28.59 -22.12
N ALA A 15 -18.32 -28.23 -23.41
CA ALA A 15 -17.53 -27.18 -24.03
C ALA A 15 -17.73 -25.82 -23.36
N ALA A 16 -18.99 -25.49 -23.02
CA ALA A 16 -19.32 -24.27 -22.29
C ALA A 16 -18.73 -24.27 -20.88
N SER A 17 -18.78 -25.39 -20.15
CA SER A 17 -18.19 -25.51 -18.81
C SER A 17 -16.67 -25.33 -18.83
N ILE A 18 -15.98 -25.91 -19.82
CA ILE A 18 -14.52 -25.74 -19.99
C ILE A 18 -14.20 -24.27 -20.30
N ALA A 19 -14.96 -23.64 -21.20
CA ALA A 19 -14.77 -22.24 -21.55
C ALA A 19 -14.98 -21.31 -20.34
N ILE A 20 -16.04 -21.54 -19.56
CA ILE A 20 -16.31 -20.78 -18.32
C ILE A 20 -15.18 -21.00 -17.30
N GLY A 21 -14.74 -22.25 -17.10
CA GLY A 21 -13.62 -22.57 -16.20
C GLY A 21 -12.33 -21.84 -16.60
N TYR A 22 -12.02 -21.78 -17.89
CA TYR A 22 -10.86 -21.05 -18.41
C TYR A 22 -10.95 -19.54 -18.16
N VAL A 23 -12.13 -18.95 -18.35
CA VAL A 23 -12.35 -17.52 -18.07
C VAL A 23 -12.17 -17.21 -16.58
N ILE A 24 -12.74 -18.05 -15.70
CA ILE A 24 -12.57 -17.91 -14.24
C ILE A 24 -11.10 -18.02 -13.85
N TYR A 25 -10.37 -18.99 -14.40
CA TYR A 25 -8.95 -19.17 -14.11
C TYR A 25 -8.12 -17.94 -14.50
N ASN A 26 -8.35 -17.38 -15.70
CA ASN A 26 -7.64 -16.18 -16.13
C ASN A 26 -7.98 -14.97 -15.27
N TYR A 27 -9.25 -14.79 -14.93
CA TYR A 27 -9.68 -13.69 -14.06
C TYR A 27 -9.07 -13.80 -12.66
N ALA A 28 -9.07 -15.00 -12.08
CA ALA A 28 -8.46 -15.24 -10.77
C ALA A 28 -6.95 -15.00 -10.79
N SER A 29 -6.26 -15.48 -11.82
CA SER A 29 -4.81 -15.32 -11.98
C SER A 29 -4.42 -13.85 -12.17
N ALA A 30 -5.16 -13.11 -13.00
CA ALA A 30 -4.96 -11.67 -13.20
C ALA A 30 -5.21 -10.87 -11.91
N SER A 31 -6.24 -11.23 -11.15
CA SER A 31 -6.56 -10.59 -9.87
C SER A 31 -5.46 -10.82 -8.83
N ALA A 32 -4.91 -12.04 -8.74
CA ALA A 32 -3.81 -12.35 -7.84
C ALA A 32 -2.53 -11.57 -8.21
N ALA A 33 -2.21 -11.48 -9.50
CA ALA A 33 -1.07 -10.71 -9.98
C ALA A 33 -1.22 -9.20 -9.69
N ALA A 34 -2.42 -8.65 -9.83
CA ALA A 34 -2.69 -7.24 -9.54
C ALA A 34 -2.49 -6.90 -8.05
N VAL A 35 -2.85 -7.81 -7.13
CA VAL A 35 -2.62 -7.62 -5.69
C VAL A 35 -1.13 -7.69 -5.36
N ALA A 36 -0.38 -8.59 -6.01
CA ALA A 36 1.07 -8.69 -5.81
C ALA A 36 1.83 -7.44 -6.28
N GLN A 37 1.27 -6.68 -7.23
CA GLN A 37 1.85 -5.45 -7.76
C GLN A 37 1.37 -4.17 -7.05
N LYS A 38 0.88 -4.28 -5.80
CA LYS A 38 0.55 -3.09 -5.00
C LYS A 38 1.74 -2.65 -4.15
N PRO A 39 2.02 -1.34 -4.03
CA PRO A 39 2.93 -0.85 -3.00
C PRO A 39 2.34 -1.15 -1.62
N GLN A 40 3.19 -1.51 -0.66
CA GLN A 40 2.79 -1.72 0.74
C GLN A 40 3.82 -1.05 1.62
N LEU A 41 3.39 -0.08 2.43
CA LEU A 41 4.30 0.65 3.31
C LEU A 41 4.22 0.12 4.72
N LEU A 42 5.38 -0.25 5.27
CA LEU A 42 5.58 -0.45 6.70
C LEU A 42 6.16 0.86 7.25
N ILE A 43 5.42 1.48 8.16
CA ILE A 43 5.80 2.77 8.76
C ILE A 43 6.08 2.52 10.23
N THR A 44 7.26 2.91 10.69
CA THR A 44 7.66 2.85 12.09
C THR A 44 8.19 4.21 12.48
N ALA A 45 7.75 4.70 13.63
CA ALA A 45 8.21 5.97 14.17
C ALA A 45 8.46 5.79 15.67
N SER A 46 9.48 6.47 16.18
CA SER A 46 9.76 6.61 17.60
C SER A 46 10.18 8.05 17.84
N ALA A 47 9.79 8.63 18.96
CA ALA A 47 10.07 10.01 19.27
C ALA A 47 10.80 10.13 20.61
N ASP A 48 11.78 11.01 20.65
CA ASP A 48 12.48 11.43 21.86
C ASP A 48 12.30 12.94 22.03
N TYR A 49 12.14 13.39 23.27
CA TYR A 49 11.94 14.80 23.59
C TYR A 49 13.19 15.44 24.17
N VAL A 50 13.57 16.59 23.62
CA VAL A 50 14.55 17.50 24.24
C VAL A 50 13.88 18.85 24.41
N GLY A 51 13.40 19.14 25.63
CA GLY A 51 12.62 20.33 25.93
C GLY A 51 11.26 20.29 25.22
N SER A 52 10.96 21.29 24.39
CA SER A 52 9.71 21.38 23.61
C SER A 52 9.82 20.80 22.19
N THR A 53 10.98 20.29 21.81
CA THR A 53 11.23 19.76 20.47
C THR A 53 11.25 18.23 20.50
N ALA A 54 10.45 17.62 19.63
CA ALA A 54 10.42 16.18 19.41
C ALA A 54 11.37 15.80 18.26
N TYR A 55 12.23 14.83 18.52
CA TYR A 55 13.12 14.19 17.55
C TYR A 55 12.53 12.83 17.20
N ILE A 56 12.02 12.70 15.98
CA ILE A 56 11.27 11.51 15.57
C ILE A 56 12.15 10.72 14.59
N GLU A 57 12.56 9.52 14.97
CA GLU A 57 13.15 8.57 14.03
C GLU A 57 12.02 7.93 13.22
N LEU A 58 11.83 8.41 11.99
CA LEU A 58 10.82 7.88 11.07
C LEU A 58 11.47 6.93 10.07
N SER A 59 10.91 5.72 9.98
CA SER A 59 11.23 4.71 8.98
C SER A 59 9.99 4.40 8.14
N ILE A 60 10.12 4.52 6.82
CA ILE A 60 9.10 4.14 5.84
C ILE A 60 9.73 3.13 4.90
N LYS A 61 9.31 1.87 4.98
CA LYS A 61 9.79 0.77 4.15
C LYS A 61 8.72 0.33 3.17
N ASN A 62 9.09 0.17 1.90
CA ASN A 62 8.21 -0.47 0.93
C ASN A 62 8.37 -1.99 1.01
N ALA A 63 7.44 -2.66 1.67
CA ALA A 63 7.35 -4.12 1.77
C ALA A 63 6.51 -4.74 0.63
N GLY A 64 5.93 -3.92 -0.26
CA GLY A 64 5.10 -4.38 -1.37
C GLY A 64 5.91 -4.75 -2.61
N GLY A 65 5.23 -5.33 -3.61
CA GLY A 65 5.85 -5.75 -4.86
C GLY A 65 5.99 -4.67 -5.93
N ALA A 66 5.43 -3.47 -5.71
CA ALA A 66 5.53 -2.34 -6.63
C ALA A 66 6.10 -1.08 -5.97
N ALA A 67 6.69 -0.20 -6.79
CA ALA A 67 7.27 1.05 -6.32
C ALA A 67 6.18 2.00 -5.75
N ALA A 68 6.51 2.65 -4.64
CA ALA A 68 5.63 3.60 -3.97
C ALA A 68 6.09 5.04 -4.27
N ASN A 69 5.28 5.82 -4.97
CA ASN A 69 5.58 7.24 -5.22
C ASN A 69 5.04 8.10 -4.08
N ILE A 70 5.88 8.39 -3.09
CA ILE A 70 5.50 9.14 -1.90
C ILE A 70 5.54 10.63 -2.20
N THR A 71 4.41 11.32 -2.02
CA THR A 71 4.28 12.75 -2.29
C THR A 71 4.25 13.59 -1.02
N ARG A 72 3.64 13.08 0.05
CA ARG A 72 3.46 13.82 1.29
C ARG A 72 3.47 12.92 2.51
N VAL A 73 4.08 13.38 3.59
CA VAL A 73 4.06 12.73 4.90
C VAL A 73 3.69 13.76 5.95
N THR A 74 2.70 13.43 6.78
CA THR A 74 2.25 14.30 7.88
C THR A 74 2.23 13.55 9.20
N ILE A 75 2.54 14.25 10.29
CA ILE A 75 2.39 13.76 11.66
C ILE A 75 1.41 14.69 12.37
N ASP A 76 0.24 14.16 12.77
CA ASP A 76 -0.87 14.92 13.37
C ASP A 76 -1.26 16.21 12.60
N GLY A 77 -1.14 16.16 11.28
CA GLY A 77 -1.43 17.28 10.39
C GLY A 77 -0.24 18.18 10.08
N THR A 78 0.88 18.05 10.78
CA THR A 78 2.14 18.76 10.47
C THR A 78 2.85 18.11 9.30
N ASP A 79 3.16 18.87 8.25
CA ASP A 79 3.87 18.37 7.07
C ASP A 79 5.39 18.27 7.33
N VAL A 80 5.93 17.06 7.18
CA VAL A 80 7.35 16.73 7.38
C VAL A 80 8.03 16.28 6.09
N SER A 81 7.36 16.48 4.94
CA SER A 81 7.79 15.96 3.64
C SER A 81 9.12 16.54 3.17
N SER A 82 9.36 17.82 3.43
CA SER A 82 10.60 18.53 3.07
C SER A 82 11.80 17.95 3.82
N GLN A 83 11.63 17.62 5.10
CA GLN A 83 12.68 17.01 5.92
C GLN A 83 13.04 15.60 5.40
N LEU A 84 12.08 14.87 4.84
CA LEU A 84 12.28 13.54 4.25
C LEU A 84 12.80 13.55 2.81
N GLY A 85 12.91 14.72 2.17
CA GLY A 85 13.34 14.84 0.78
C GLY A 85 12.31 14.34 -0.24
N LEU A 86 11.03 14.58 0.03
CA LEU A 86 9.91 14.24 -0.84
C LEU A 86 9.57 15.38 -1.82
N PRO A 87 8.93 15.10 -2.97
CA PRO A 87 8.43 13.80 -3.44
C PRO A 87 9.55 12.84 -3.89
N ARG A 88 9.37 11.54 -3.63
CA ARG A 88 10.34 10.51 -4.02
C ARG A 88 9.66 9.18 -4.32
N GLN A 89 10.21 8.47 -5.31
CA GLN A 89 9.87 7.07 -5.55
C GLN A 89 10.67 6.16 -4.61
N LEU A 90 9.96 5.27 -3.92
CA LEU A 90 10.49 4.24 -3.05
C LEU A 90 10.29 2.86 -3.69
N PRO A 91 11.32 2.28 -4.33
CA PRO A 91 11.26 0.94 -4.91
C PRO A 91 10.92 -0.15 -3.89
N PRO A 92 10.42 -1.32 -4.33
CA PRO A 92 10.24 -2.49 -3.47
C PRO A 92 11.49 -2.83 -2.66
N GLY A 93 11.32 -3.14 -1.38
CA GLY A 93 12.39 -3.50 -0.45
C GLY A 93 13.21 -2.33 0.09
N GLN A 94 13.08 -1.12 -0.47
CA GLN A 94 13.81 0.05 0.01
C GLN A 94 13.13 0.71 1.22
N GLU A 95 13.94 1.42 2.01
CA GLU A 95 13.54 2.11 3.23
C GLU A 95 14.05 3.56 3.21
N ILE A 96 13.18 4.49 3.59
CA ILE A 96 13.54 5.86 3.95
C ILE A 96 13.59 5.89 5.47
N ARG A 97 14.78 6.07 6.03
CA ARG A 97 14.98 6.27 7.47
C ARG A 97 15.61 7.63 7.70
N LYS A 98 14.97 8.46 8.51
CA LYS A 98 15.51 9.77 8.87
C LYS A 98 14.97 10.26 10.20
N VAL A 99 15.80 10.98 10.93
CA VAL A 99 15.38 11.76 12.09
C VAL A 99 14.80 13.08 11.60
N ILE A 100 13.57 13.37 12.00
CA ILE A 100 12.84 14.60 11.71
C ILE A 100 12.56 15.34 13.02
N THR A 101 12.35 16.65 12.94
CA THR A 101 12.14 17.49 14.12
C THR A 101 10.81 18.20 14.02
N ILE A 102 10.01 18.11 15.08
CA ILE A 102 8.75 18.83 15.22
C ILE A 102 8.77 19.60 16.54
N ASP A 103 8.54 20.91 16.46
CA ASP A 103 8.42 21.76 17.64
C ASP A 103 6.99 21.69 18.20
N ASN A 104 6.87 21.68 19.52
CA ASN A 104 5.60 21.68 20.26
C ASN A 104 4.69 20.47 19.96
N LEU A 105 5.26 19.32 19.63
CA LEU A 105 4.49 18.07 19.59
C LEU A 105 4.18 17.63 21.03
N PRO A 106 2.92 17.53 21.47
CA PRO A 106 2.60 17.08 22.83
C PRO A 106 3.03 15.62 23.02
N PRO A 107 3.38 15.17 24.24
CA PRO A 107 3.63 13.75 24.48
C PRO A 107 2.34 12.94 24.35
N GLY A 108 2.43 11.72 23.84
CA GLY A 108 1.28 10.81 23.74
C GLY A 108 1.23 10.01 22.44
N GLN A 109 0.01 9.71 21.99
CA GLN A 109 -0.20 8.93 20.77
C GLN A 109 -0.30 9.86 19.56
N HIS A 110 0.50 9.59 18.54
CA HIS A 110 0.55 10.36 17.30
C HIS A 110 0.25 9.46 16.09
N ILE A 111 -0.22 10.07 15.00
CA ILE A 111 -0.53 9.38 13.75
C ILE A 111 0.35 9.95 12.64
N VAL A 112 1.12 9.06 12.01
CA VAL A 112 1.82 9.31 10.75
C VAL A 112 0.91 8.93 9.60
N ILE A 113 0.75 9.84 8.64
CA ILE A 113 0.01 9.61 7.40
C ILE A 113 0.97 9.81 6.23
N VAL A 114 1.18 8.76 5.44
CA VAL A 114 1.97 8.78 4.21
C VAL A 114 1.01 8.75 3.03
N THR A 115 1.07 9.77 2.18
CA THR A 115 0.25 9.92 0.97
C THR A 115 1.08 9.61 -0.26
N LEU A 116 0.52 8.76 -1.13
CA LEU A 116 1.09 8.43 -2.43
C LEU A 116 0.54 9.33 -3.55
N SER A 117 1.17 9.29 -4.72
CA SER A 117 0.75 10.06 -5.90
C SER A 117 -0.63 9.69 -6.44
N ASP A 118 -1.11 8.48 -6.17
CA ASP A 118 -2.45 8.00 -6.52
C ASP A 118 -3.52 8.46 -5.51
N GLY A 119 -3.14 9.19 -4.46
CA GLY A 119 -4.00 9.62 -3.36
C GLY A 119 -4.18 8.59 -2.24
N SER A 120 -3.63 7.37 -2.39
CA SER A 120 -3.66 6.34 -1.35
C SER A 120 -2.94 6.82 -0.09
N GLN A 121 -3.51 6.51 1.08
CA GLN A 121 -2.93 6.87 2.38
C GLN A 121 -2.59 5.62 3.18
N TYR A 122 -1.38 5.62 3.76
CA TYR A 122 -0.93 4.63 4.73
C TYR A 122 -0.79 5.31 6.08
N LYS A 123 -1.34 4.69 7.12
CA LYS A 123 -1.38 5.25 8.46
C LYS A 123 -0.65 4.35 9.43
N ALA A 124 0.13 4.93 10.32
CA ALA A 124 0.72 4.24 11.45
C ALA A 124 0.65 5.14 12.68
N SER A 125 0.49 4.53 13.84
CA SER A 125 0.57 5.23 15.11
C SER A 125 1.90 4.95 15.80
N PHE A 126 2.38 5.92 16.54
CA PHE A 126 3.50 5.75 17.46
C PHE A 126 3.19 6.44 18.78
N VAL A 127 3.93 6.05 19.81
CA VAL A 127 3.88 6.69 21.12
C VAL A 127 5.19 7.43 21.31
N SER A 128 5.08 8.64 21.83
CA SER A 128 6.17 9.55 22.16
C SER A 128 6.33 9.71 23.67
#